data_AF-H8G7R4-F1
#
_entry.id   AF-H8G7R4-F1
#
_cell.length_a   1.000
_cell.length_b   1.000
_cell.length_c   1.000
_cell.angle_alpha   90.00
_cell.angle_beta   90.00
_cell.angle_gamma   90.00
#
_symmetry.space_group_name_H-M   'P 1'
#
loop_
_entity.id
_entity.type
_entity.pdbx_description
1 polymer ?
#
loop_
_entity_poly.entity_id
_entity_poly.type
_entity_poly.pdbx_seq_one_letter_code
_entity_poly.pdbx_strand_id
1 'polypeptide(L)'
;MAGGWRSCFAGWTRRCATAAETPRLSVGPLRAQGPHDRAQTVAHGLQKFLEWGIDGTAASFEQMGVPLPGVSAWIAALVEIVGGAALLIGVALPVAGVLLAAVMLGALFMVHLGQGFFASGGGIELVLLLAATALALGLNGGRYSVDQAITAKPAQEQVPASH
;
A
#
# COMPACT_ATOMS: atom_id res chain seq x y z
N MET A 1 13.01 52.70 -21.83
CA MET A 1 12.70 51.30 -22.16
C MET A 1 12.19 50.60 -20.90
N ALA A 2 10.90 50.69 -20.60
CA ALA A 2 10.26 49.97 -19.49
C ALA A 2 8.77 49.83 -19.84
N GLY A 3 8.31 48.63 -20.22
CA GLY A 3 6.91 48.46 -20.65
C GLY A 3 6.44 47.05 -21.02
N GLY A 4 7.31 46.03 -21.09
CA GLY A 4 6.91 44.70 -21.59
C GLY A 4 6.21 43.78 -20.58
N TRP A 5 6.39 43.97 -19.27
CA TRP A 5 6.02 42.96 -18.26
C TRP A 5 4.53 42.99 -17.86
N ARG A 6 3.88 44.15 -17.90
CA ARG A 6 2.45 44.27 -17.60
C ARG A 6 1.56 43.60 -18.66
N SER A 7 2.05 43.55 -19.90
CA SER A 7 1.36 42.94 -21.05
C SER A 7 1.37 41.41 -21.01
N CYS A 8 2.42 40.79 -20.44
CA CYS A 8 2.45 39.34 -20.21
C CYS A 8 1.41 38.89 -19.19
N PHE A 9 1.25 39.66 -18.09
CA PHE A 9 0.31 39.29 -17.02
C PHE A 9 -1.16 39.45 -17.44
N ALA A 10 -1.48 40.51 -18.21
CA ALA A 10 -2.83 40.72 -18.73
C ALA A 10 -3.23 39.72 -19.84
N GLY A 11 -2.25 39.14 -20.55
CA GLY A 11 -2.49 38.06 -21.53
C GLY A 11 -2.77 36.70 -20.89
N TRP A 12 -2.28 36.47 -19.67
CA TRP A 12 -2.51 35.24 -18.92
C TRP A 12 -3.97 35.15 -18.44
N THR A 13 -4.52 36.23 -17.89
CA THR A 13 -5.91 36.25 -17.41
C THR A 13 -6.95 36.15 -18.53
N ARG A 14 -6.69 36.73 -19.71
CA ARG A 14 -7.59 36.59 -20.87
C ARG A 14 -7.58 35.19 -21.49
N ARG A 15 -6.46 34.46 -21.43
CA ARG A 15 -6.40 33.04 -21.85
C ARG A 15 -7.06 32.09 -20.83
N CYS A 16 -7.20 32.48 -19.57
CA CYS A 16 -7.99 31.72 -18.60
C CYS A 16 -9.50 31.80 -18.87
N ALA A 17 -10.00 32.90 -19.46
CA ALA A 17 -11.45 33.07 -19.71
C ALA A 17 -11.96 32.27 -20.93
N THR A 18 -11.11 31.97 -21.91
CA THR A 18 -11.47 31.16 -23.10
C THR A 18 -10.96 29.72 -23.03
N ALA A 19 -10.20 29.35 -21.99
CA ALA A 19 -9.89 27.95 -21.68
C ALA A 19 -10.99 27.27 -20.82
N ALA A 20 -12.24 27.73 -20.97
CA ALA A 20 -13.43 27.11 -20.39
C ALA A 20 -14.02 26.00 -21.30
N GLU A 21 -13.33 25.63 -22.37
CA GLU A 21 -13.44 24.29 -22.96
C GLU A 21 -12.40 23.40 -22.27
N THR A 22 -12.69 23.05 -21.01
CA THR A 22 -12.13 21.84 -20.42
C THR A 22 -12.39 20.71 -21.42
N PRO A 23 -11.36 20.00 -21.94
CA PRO A 23 -11.62 18.67 -22.46
C PRO A 23 -12.35 17.96 -21.32
N ARG A 24 -13.61 17.54 -21.54
CA ARG A 24 -14.25 16.61 -20.64
C ARG A 24 -13.31 15.42 -20.62
N LEU A 25 -12.47 15.35 -19.58
CA LEU A 25 -11.97 14.08 -19.10
C LEU A 25 -13.26 13.30 -18.88
N SER A 26 -13.55 12.44 -19.84
CA SER A 26 -14.50 11.37 -19.66
C SER A 26 -13.88 10.55 -18.55
N VAL A 27 -14.16 10.95 -17.31
CA VAL A 27 -14.13 10.07 -16.16
C VAL A 27 -15.23 9.07 -16.52
N GLY A 28 -14.86 8.09 -17.36
CA GLY A 28 -15.59 6.86 -17.45
C GLY A 28 -15.83 6.40 -16.03
N PRO A 29 -16.94 5.68 -15.75
CA PRO A 29 -17.17 5.18 -14.42
C PRO A 29 -15.85 4.57 -13.96
N LEU A 30 -15.32 5.08 -12.84
CA LEU A 30 -14.34 4.35 -12.08
C LEU A 30 -15.00 2.99 -11.90
N ARG A 31 -14.71 2.06 -12.81
CA ARG A 31 -14.90 0.65 -12.54
C ARG A 31 -14.07 0.53 -11.29
N ALA A 32 -14.75 0.42 -10.16
CA ALA A 32 -14.21 -0.25 -9.01
C ALA A 32 -13.58 -1.50 -9.62
N GLN A 33 -12.27 -1.46 -9.78
CA GLN A 33 -11.50 -2.67 -9.93
C GLN A 33 -11.88 -3.46 -8.67
N GLY A 34 -12.12 -4.76 -8.85
CA GLY A 34 -12.87 -5.55 -7.89
C GLY A 34 -12.23 -5.56 -6.49
N PRO A 35 -12.64 -6.45 -5.59
CA PRO A 35 -11.99 -6.61 -4.28
C PRO A 35 -10.46 -6.89 -4.33
N HIS A 36 -9.85 -7.03 -5.50
CA HIS A 36 -8.43 -7.33 -5.73
C HIS A 36 -7.50 -6.18 -5.33
N ASP A 37 -7.92 -4.92 -5.49
CA ASP A 37 -7.04 -3.76 -5.28
C ASP A 37 -6.70 -3.57 -3.78
N ARG A 38 -7.58 -4.04 -2.90
CA ARG A 38 -7.47 -3.87 -1.44
C ARG A 38 -6.66 -4.97 -0.77
N ALA A 39 -6.42 -6.08 -1.46
CA ALA A 39 -5.80 -7.28 -0.91
C ALA A 39 -4.59 -7.74 -1.72
N GLN A 40 -3.84 -6.79 -2.31
CA GLN A 40 -2.69 -7.08 -3.17
C GLN A 40 -1.69 -8.05 -2.52
N THR A 41 -1.37 -7.85 -1.23
CA THR A 41 -0.44 -8.72 -0.51
C THR A 41 -0.98 -10.15 -0.38
N VAL A 42 -2.26 -10.32 -0.01
CA VAL A 42 -2.88 -11.64 0.11
C VAL A 42 -2.95 -12.36 -1.24
N ALA A 43 -3.38 -11.65 -2.29
CA ALA A 43 -3.46 -12.19 -3.64
C ALA A 43 -2.07 -12.63 -4.14
N HIS A 44 -1.05 -11.81 -3.91
CA HIS A 44 0.31 -12.10 -4.33
C HIS A 44 0.93 -13.27 -3.53
N GLY A 45 0.66 -13.35 -2.23
CA GLY A 45 1.08 -14.49 -1.42
C GLY A 45 0.38 -15.79 -1.85
N LEU A 46 -0.90 -15.73 -2.21
CA LEU A 46 -1.63 -16.89 -2.70
C LEU A 46 -1.12 -17.35 -4.07
N GLN A 47 -0.75 -16.41 -4.94
CA GLN A 47 -0.11 -16.69 -6.22
C GLN A 47 1.20 -17.48 -6.05
N LYS A 48 2.03 -17.14 -5.05
CA LYS A 48 3.25 -17.91 -4.72
C LYS A 48 2.94 -19.36 -4.33
N PHE A 49 1.78 -19.65 -3.76
CA PHE A 49 1.39 -21.01 -3.38
C PHE A 49 0.68 -21.77 -4.50
N LEU A 50 -0.31 -21.16 -5.15
CA LEU A 50 -1.25 -21.85 -6.02
C LEU A 50 -0.86 -21.80 -7.49
N GLU A 51 -0.20 -20.74 -7.95
CA GLU A 51 0.16 -20.58 -9.36
C GLU A 51 1.59 -21.01 -9.62
N TRP A 52 2.54 -20.50 -8.82
CA TRP A 52 3.97 -20.77 -9.02
C TRP A 52 4.46 -21.97 -8.20
N GLY A 53 3.78 -22.25 -7.10
CA GLY A 53 4.30 -23.12 -6.05
C GLY A 53 5.49 -22.49 -5.31
N ILE A 54 5.75 -22.97 -4.10
CA ILE A 54 6.86 -22.46 -3.30
C ILE A 54 8.21 -22.75 -3.98
N ASP A 55 8.36 -23.90 -4.62
CA ASP A 55 9.60 -24.24 -5.33
C ASP A 55 9.83 -23.32 -6.55
N GLY A 56 8.78 -22.97 -7.28
CA GLY A 56 8.87 -22.00 -8.39
C GLY A 56 9.21 -20.59 -7.90
N THR A 57 8.62 -20.18 -6.77
CA THR A 57 8.96 -18.91 -6.11
C THR A 57 10.41 -18.90 -5.64
N ALA A 58 10.89 -19.98 -5.02
CA ALA A 58 12.27 -20.13 -4.58
C ALA A 58 13.23 -20.07 -5.79
N ALA A 59 12.93 -20.76 -6.89
CA ALA A 59 13.74 -20.70 -8.11
C ALA A 59 13.79 -19.28 -8.72
N SER A 60 12.70 -18.52 -8.63
CA SER A 60 12.68 -17.11 -9.04
C SER A 60 13.54 -16.24 -8.10
N PHE A 61 13.44 -16.47 -6.79
CA PHE A 61 14.24 -15.78 -5.78
C PHE A 61 15.75 -16.05 -5.94
N GLU A 62 16.11 -17.28 -6.31
CA GLU A 62 17.49 -17.66 -6.62
C GLU A 62 18.03 -16.88 -7.83
N GLN A 63 17.24 -16.78 -8.91
CA GLN A 63 17.62 -16.00 -10.10
C GLN A 63 17.79 -14.51 -9.80
N MET A 64 17.03 -13.99 -8.84
CA MET A 64 17.13 -12.60 -8.39
C MET A 64 18.24 -12.37 -7.34
N GLY A 65 18.96 -13.41 -6.93
CA GLY A 65 20.04 -13.30 -5.94
C GLY A 65 19.55 -13.11 -4.50
N VAL A 66 18.30 -13.47 -4.19
CA VAL A 66 17.77 -13.42 -2.82
C VAL A 66 18.44 -14.51 -1.97
N PRO A 67 18.97 -14.18 -0.80
CA PRO A 67 19.61 -15.16 0.07
C PRO A 67 18.61 -16.18 0.61
N LEU A 68 19.05 -17.43 0.76
CA LEU A 68 18.24 -18.55 1.25
C LEU A 68 16.87 -18.65 0.53
N PRO A 69 16.85 -18.82 -0.81
CA PRO A 69 15.65 -18.64 -1.63
C PRO A 69 14.46 -19.48 -1.18
N GLY A 70 14.68 -20.74 -0.76
CA GLY A 70 13.62 -21.60 -0.22
C GLY A 70 12.99 -21.06 1.07
N VAL A 71 13.81 -20.61 2.03
CA VAL A 71 13.32 -20.03 3.30
C VAL A 71 12.63 -18.70 3.03
N SER A 72 13.23 -17.85 2.21
CA SER A 72 12.69 -16.55 1.84
C SER A 72 11.35 -16.66 1.12
N ALA A 73 11.18 -17.66 0.23
CA ALA A 73 9.91 -17.93 -0.45
C ALA A 73 8.79 -18.29 0.54
N TRP A 74 9.07 -19.18 1.50
CA TRP A 74 8.12 -19.53 2.56
C TRP A 74 7.75 -18.33 3.44
N ILE A 75 8.75 -17.58 3.91
CA ILE A 75 8.51 -16.40 4.75
C ILE A 75 7.67 -15.37 3.99
N ALA A 76 8.06 -15.03 2.76
CA ALA A 76 7.34 -14.04 1.97
C ALA A 76 5.89 -14.47 1.74
N ALA A 77 5.65 -15.71 1.30
CA ALA A 77 4.31 -16.20 1.02
C ALA A 77 3.43 -16.24 2.27
N LEU A 78 3.96 -16.72 3.40
CA LEU A 78 3.21 -16.78 4.66
C LEU A 78 2.90 -15.39 5.23
N VAL A 79 3.88 -14.48 5.24
CA VAL A 79 3.70 -13.12 5.74
C VAL A 79 2.74 -12.32 4.86
N GLU A 80 2.82 -12.47 3.54
CA GLU A 80 1.93 -11.80 2.61
C GLU A 80 0.46 -12.23 2.78
N ILE A 81 0.21 -13.53 2.98
CA ILE A 81 -1.14 -14.05 3.22
C ILE A 81 -1.61 -13.70 4.62
N VAL A 82 -0.88 -14.16 5.65
CA VAL A 82 -1.33 -14.08 7.05
C VAL A 82 -1.27 -12.64 7.54
N GLY A 83 -0.17 -11.93 7.27
CA GLY A 83 -0.03 -10.53 7.63
C GLY A 83 -1.01 -9.64 6.84
N GLY A 84 -1.22 -9.92 5.56
CA GLY A 84 -2.21 -9.22 4.73
C GLY A 84 -3.63 -9.40 5.26
N ALA A 85 -4.02 -10.64 5.55
CA ALA A 85 -5.31 -10.95 6.14
C ALA A 85 -5.48 -10.32 7.54
N ALA A 86 -4.44 -10.36 8.38
CA ALA A 86 -4.46 -9.76 9.71
C ALA A 86 -4.66 -8.24 9.66
N LEU A 87 -3.98 -7.53 8.73
CA LEU A 87 -4.21 -6.10 8.51
C LEU A 87 -5.63 -5.80 8.00
N LEU A 88 -6.17 -6.64 7.10
CA LEU A 88 -7.52 -6.47 6.56
C LEU A 88 -8.61 -6.66 7.62
N ILE A 89 -8.47 -7.68 8.46
CA ILE A 89 -9.42 -8.00 9.53
C ILE A 89 -9.21 -7.06 10.73
N GLY A 90 -8.02 -6.47 10.86
CA GLY A 90 -7.70 -5.53 11.94
C GLY A 90 -7.34 -6.23 13.25
N VAL A 91 -6.59 -7.34 13.16
CA VAL A 91 -6.11 -8.13 14.32
C VAL A 91 -4.59 -8.13 14.33
N ALA A 92 -3.98 -8.00 15.52
CA ALA A 92 -2.53 -7.98 15.71
C ALA A 92 -1.83 -6.95 14.80
N LEU A 93 -2.50 -5.81 14.59
CA LEU A 93 -2.10 -4.78 13.62
C LEU A 93 -0.60 -4.39 13.69
N PRO A 94 -0.01 -4.12 14.87
CA PRO A 94 1.41 -3.71 14.93
C PRO A 94 2.35 -4.79 14.40
N VAL A 95 2.08 -6.05 14.74
CA VAL A 95 2.91 -7.19 14.32
C VAL A 95 2.74 -7.44 12.82
N ALA A 96 1.50 -7.46 12.33
CA ALA A 96 1.20 -7.67 10.92
C ALA A 96 1.81 -6.57 10.03
N GLY A 97 1.69 -5.31 10.45
CA GLY A 97 2.23 -4.16 9.72
C GLY A 97 3.75 -4.15 9.66
N VAL A 98 4.44 -4.45 10.76
CA VAL A 98 5.91 -4.51 10.80
C VAL A 98 6.44 -5.67 9.96
N LEU A 99 5.84 -6.86 10.05
CA LEU A 99 6.27 -8.02 9.26
C LEU A 99 6.10 -7.79 7.76
N LEU A 100 4.94 -7.27 7.33
CA LEU A 100 4.72 -6.94 5.92
C LEU A 100 5.69 -5.88 5.43
N ALA A 101 5.94 -4.84 6.21
CA ALA A 101 6.91 -3.81 5.86
C ALA A 101 8.34 -4.37 5.74
N ALA A 102 8.73 -5.29 6.62
CA ALA A 102 10.03 -5.96 6.54
C ALA A 102 10.18 -6.77 5.25
N VAL A 103 9.14 -7.52 4.83
CA VAL A 103 9.15 -8.25 3.56
C VAL A 103 9.23 -7.30 2.37
N MET A 104 8.47 -6.19 2.38
CA MET A 104 8.54 -5.19 1.32
C MET A 104 9.91 -4.52 1.24
N LEU A 105 10.56 -4.24 2.38
CA LEU A 105 11.94 -3.72 2.39
C LEU A 105 12.93 -4.76 1.85
N GLY A 106 12.79 -6.03 2.21
CA GLY A 106 13.59 -7.10 1.61
C GLY A 106 13.46 -7.15 0.09
N ALA A 107 12.23 -7.10 -0.43
CA ALA A 107 11.97 -7.02 -1.87
C ALA A 107 12.56 -5.75 -2.50
N LEU A 108 12.44 -4.60 -1.82
CA LEU A 108 13.01 -3.34 -2.28
C LEU A 108 14.51 -3.47 -2.53
N PHE A 109 15.26 -3.89 -1.51
CA PHE A 109 16.72 -3.94 -1.57
C PHE A 109 17.25 -5.00 -2.52
N MET A 110 16.57 -6.15 -2.62
CA MET A 110 17.06 -7.28 -3.41
C MET A 110 16.63 -7.22 -4.87
N VAL A 111 15.44 -6.69 -5.16
CA VAL A 111 14.82 -6.82 -6.50
C VAL A 111 14.55 -5.46 -7.15
N HIS A 112 14.06 -4.48 -6.40
CA HIS A 112 13.46 -3.27 -7.00
C HIS A 112 14.39 -2.04 -7.06
N LEU A 113 15.44 -1.95 -6.23
CA LEU A 113 16.32 -0.77 -6.17
C LEU A 113 16.93 -0.38 -7.53
N GLY A 114 17.20 -1.35 -8.40
CA GLY A 114 17.78 -1.13 -9.73
C GLY A 114 16.78 -0.87 -10.85
N GLN A 115 15.47 -0.99 -10.59
CA GLN A 115 14.42 -1.04 -11.62
C GLN A 115 13.77 0.33 -11.92
N GLY A 116 14.31 1.41 -11.35
CA GLY A 116 13.76 2.76 -11.47
C GLY A 116 12.55 2.99 -10.56
N PHE A 117 11.77 4.04 -10.85
CA PHE A 117 10.68 4.47 -9.96
C PHE A 117 9.36 3.74 -10.23
N PHE A 118 8.88 3.78 -11.47
CA PHE A 118 7.50 3.40 -11.80
C PHE A 118 7.25 1.90 -11.76
N ALA A 119 6.11 1.51 -11.19
CA ALA A 119 5.72 0.11 -11.05
C ALA A 119 5.58 -0.63 -12.40
N SER A 120 5.28 0.07 -13.50
CA SER A 120 5.19 -0.51 -14.85
C SER A 120 6.48 -1.16 -15.34
N GLY A 121 7.64 -0.69 -14.84
CA GLY A 121 8.95 -1.27 -15.10
C GLY A 121 9.47 -2.15 -13.96
N GLY A 122 8.62 -2.50 -12.98
CA GLY A 122 9.07 -3.17 -11.76
C GLY A 122 9.81 -2.25 -10.79
N GLY A 123 9.59 -0.93 -10.86
CA GLY A 123 10.24 0.06 -9.99
C GLY A 123 9.79 0.02 -8.52
N ILE A 124 10.38 0.92 -7.74
CA ILE A 124 10.22 0.96 -6.26
C ILE A 124 8.87 1.51 -5.77
N GLU A 125 8.11 2.20 -6.62
CA GLU A 125 6.89 2.93 -6.26
C GLU A 125 5.90 2.08 -5.46
N LEU A 126 5.49 0.94 -6.03
CA LEU A 126 4.49 0.07 -5.41
C LEU A 126 4.99 -0.57 -4.12
N VAL A 127 6.27 -0.97 -4.09
CA VAL A 127 6.89 -1.62 -2.92
C VAL A 127 6.96 -0.67 -1.74
N LEU A 128 7.38 0.58 -1.99
CA LEU A 128 7.42 1.62 -0.96
C LEU A 128 6.02 1.99 -0.48
N LEU A 129 5.06 2.10 -1.41
CA LEU A 129 3.68 2.40 -1.06
C LEU A 129 3.08 1.31 -0.16
N LEU A 130 3.29 0.04 -0.49
CA LEU A 130 2.84 -1.09 0.32
C LEU A 130 3.53 -1.13 1.70
N ALA A 131 4.85 -0.91 1.75
CA ALA A 131 5.58 -0.86 3.02
C ALA A 131 5.08 0.29 3.93
N ALA A 132 4.94 1.49 3.38
CA ALA A 132 4.47 2.66 4.12
C ALA A 132 3.02 2.47 4.59
N THR A 133 2.16 1.88 3.75
CA THR A 133 0.75 1.62 4.09
C THR A 133 0.64 0.55 5.18
N ALA A 134 1.40 -0.53 5.09
CA ALA A 134 1.44 -1.57 6.11
C ALA A 134 1.90 -1.02 7.47
N LEU A 135 2.93 -0.16 7.51
CA LEU A 135 3.35 0.51 8.75
C LEU A 135 2.30 1.50 9.25
N ALA A 136 1.73 2.32 8.37
CA ALA A 136 0.73 3.30 8.76
C ALA A 136 -0.50 2.62 9.40
N LEU A 137 -1.01 1.56 8.78
CA LEU A 137 -2.13 0.77 9.30
C LEU A 137 -1.74 -0.03 10.55
N GLY A 138 -0.56 -0.65 10.57
CA GLY A 138 -0.11 -1.43 11.71
C GLY A 138 0.08 -0.59 12.99
N LEU A 139 0.61 0.63 12.84
CA LEU A 139 0.91 1.51 13.96
C LEU A 139 -0.24 2.45 14.35
N ASN A 140 -1.14 2.79 13.42
CA ASN A 140 -2.21 3.78 13.66
C ASN A 140 -3.64 3.25 13.44
N GLY A 141 -3.81 2.03 12.91
CA GLY A 141 -5.11 1.47 12.53
C GLY A 141 -6.02 1.08 13.70
N GLY A 142 -5.53 1.15 14.94
CA GLY A 142 -6.27 0.76 16.14
C GLY A 142 -7.63 1.45 16.30
N ARG A 143 -7.85 2.64 15.73
CA ARG A 143 -9.16 3.33 15.84
C ARG A 143 -10.31 2.67 15.06
N TYR A 144 -10.00 1.87 14.04
CA TYR A 144 -10.98 1.18 13.19
C TYR A 144 -10.80 -0.34 13.19
N SER A 145 -9.97 -0.87 14.09
CA SER A 145 -9.61 -2.29 14.10
C SER A 145 -10.47 -3.10 15.08
N VAL A 146 -10.64 -4.38 14.76
CA VAL A 146 -11.33 -5.36 15.61
C VAL A 146 -10.62 -5.51 16.97
N ASP A 147 -9.30 -5.31 17.06
CA ASP A 147 -8.57 -5.26 18.34
C ASP A 147 -9.19 -4.23 19.30
N GLN A 148 -9.67 -3.09 18.80
CA GLN A 148 -10.32 -2.07 19.65
C GLN A 148 -11.74 -2.45 20.05
N ALA A 149 -12.50 -3.12 19.18
CA ALA A 149 -13.82 -3.64 19.55
C ALA A 149 -13.73 -4.68 20.67
N ILE A 150 -12.63 -5.44 20.74
CA ILE A 150 -12.37 -6.43 21.78
C ILE A 150 -11.81 -5.79 23.07
N THR A 151 -10.99 -4.75 22.96
CA THR A 151 -10.35 -4.08 24.11
C THR A 151 -11.12 -2.90 24.69
N ALA A 152 -12.14 -2.39 23.99
CA ALA A 152 -13.03 -1.36 24.52
C ALA A 152 -13.77 -1.90 25.75
N LYS A 153 -13.32 -1.49 26.94
CA LYS A 153 -14.07 -1.72 28.18
C LYS A 153 -15.47 -1.10 28.04
N PRO A 154 -16.56 -1.81 28.34
CA PRO A 154 -17.86 -1.17 28.48
C PRO A 154 -17.70 -0.06 29.53
N ALA A 155 -18.17 1.14 29.17
CA ALA A 155 -18.13 2.31 30.03
C ALA A 155 -18.58 1.88 31.42
N GLN A 156 -17.67 1.97 32.39
CA GLN A 156 -17.99 1.69 33.77
C GLN A 156 -19.15 2.62 34.14
N GLU A 157 -20.31 2.03 34.39
CA GLU A 157 -21.47 2.64 35.01
C GLU A 157 -20.95 3.59 36.08
N GLN A 158 -21.02 4.90 35.82
CA GLN A 158 -20.73 5.92 36.82
C GLN A 158 -21.84 5.79 37.85
N VAL A 159 -21.67 4.91 38.84
CA VAL A 159 -22.53 4.87 40.02
C VAL A 159 -22.35 6.23 40.69
N PRO A 160 -23.36 7.10 40.69
CA PRO A 160 -23.21 8.42 41.29
C PRO A 160 -22.93 8.22 42.78
N ALA A 161 -21.82 8.79 43.25
CA ALA A 161 -21.50 8.81 44.66
C ALA A 161 -22.61 9.60 45.37
N SER A 162 -23.42 8.89 46.16
CA SER A 162 -24.38 9.51 47.06
C SER A 162 -23.61 10.22 48.18
N HIS A 163 -23.66 11.55 48.18
CA HIS A 163 -23.32 12.41 49.31
C HIS A 163 -24.56 13.21 49.71
#